data_AF-A0A382ZJ59-F1
#
_entry.id   AF-A0A382ZJ59-F1
#
_cell.length_a   1.000
_cell.length_b   1.000
_cell.length_c   1.000
_cell.angle_alpha   90.00
_cell.angle_beta   90.00
_cell.angle_gamma   90.00
#
_symmetry.space_group_name_H-M   'P 1'
#
loop_
_entity.id
_entity.type
_entity.pdbx_description
1 polymer ?
#
loop_
_entity_poly.entity_id
_entity_poly.type
_entity_poly.pdbx_seq_one_letter_code
_entity_poly.pdbx_strand_id
1 'polypeptide(L)' 'MPDRHILILAAGKGTRMRSSRPKVLHQLAGLTLIEHVIRASIPLKATTTTVVLGHQRPLVSQ' A
#
# COMPACT_ATOMS: atom_id res chain seq x y z
N MET A 1 -9.07 -13.30 -20.67
CA MET A 1 -9.13 -13.09 -19.21
C MET A 1 -9.94 -11.82 -18.98
N PRO A 2 -10.87 -11.78 -18.02
CA PRO A 2 -11.63 -10.56 -17.76
C PRO A 2 -10.69 -9.42 -17.34
N ASP A 3 -11.09 -8.18 -17.64
CA ASP A 3 -10.40 -7.00 -17.15
C ASP A 3 -10.36 -7.03 -15.61
N ARG A 4 -9.15 -7.07 -15.07
CA ARG A 4 -8.90 -7.21 -13.63
C ARG A 4 -8.31 -5.90 -13.12
N HIS A 5 -8.95 -5.32 -12.12
CA HIS A 5 -8.45 -4.13 -11.43
C HIS A 5 -8.19 -4.44 -9.97
N ILE A 6 -7.10 -3.91 -9.41
CA ILE A 6 -6.71 -4.10 -8.02
C ILE A 6 -6.76 -2.76 -7.31
N LEU A 7 -7.43 -2.74 -6.15
CA LEU A 7 -7.44 -1.59 -5.25
C LEU A 7 -6.77 -1.97 -3.92
N ILE A 8 -5.69 -1.27 -3.58
CA ILE A 8 -4.97 -1.45 -2.32
C ILE A 8 -5.38 -0.33 -1.36
N LEU A 9 -6.15 -0.67 -0.33
CA LEU A 9 -6.66 0.28 0.66
C LEU A 9 -5.60 0.57 1.73
N ALA A 10 -4.88 1.68 1.58
CA ALA A 10 -3.80 2.13 2.45
C ALA A 10 -4.13 3.43 3.21
N ALA A 11 -5.41 3.77 3.34
CA ALA A 11 -5.88 5.03 3.91
C ALA A 11 -5.98 5.07 5.45
N GLY A 12 -5.72 3.96 6.13
CA GLY A 12 -5.86 3.85 7.58
C GLY A 12 -4.81 4.65 8.37
N LYS A 13 -5.24 5.35 9.43
CA LYS A 13 -4.36 6.17 10.30
C LYS A 13 -3.31 5.37 11.08
N GLY A 14 -3.53 4.08 11.34
CA GLY A 14 -2.57 3.25 12.07
C GLY A 14 -2.38 3.63 13.55
N THR A 15 -3.43 4.08 14.24
CA THR A 15 -3.36 4.67 15.60
C THR A 15 -2.72 3.78 16.66
N ARG A 16 -2.85 2.46 16.54
CA ARG A 16 -2.22 1.49 17.48
C ARG A 16 -0.72 1.32 17.27
N MET A 17 -0.16 1.82 16.15
CA MET A 17 1.28 1.77 15.88
C MET A 17 2.09 2.73 16.76
N ARG A 18 1.42 3.73 17.38
CA ARG A 18 2.07 4.77 18.22
C ARG A 18 3.33 5.38 17.57
N SER A 19 3.25 5.65 16.27
CA SER A 19 4.36 6.13 15.43
C SER A 19 3.86 7.27 14.54
N SER A 20 4.72 8.26 14.30
CA SER A 20 4.46 9.33 13.32
C SER A 20 4.61 8.85 11.87
N ARG A 21 5.27 7.71 11.66
CA ARG A 21 5.39 7.08 10.35
C ARG A 21 4.05 6.40 10.00
N PRO A 22 3.53 6.57 8.77
CA PRO A 22 2.36 5.83 8.31
C PRO A 22 2.55 4.31 8.45
N LYS A 23 1.51 3.58 8.86
CA LYS A 23 1.56 2.10 9.03
C LYS A 23 2.16 1.43 7.79
N VAL A 24 1.67 1.80 6.61
CA VAL A 24 2.05 1.20 5.33
C VAL A 24 3.51 1.37 4.95
N LEU A 25 4.20 2.37 5.52
CA LEU A 25 5.61 2.62 5.29
C LEU A 25 6.53 1.92 6.30
N HIS A 26 6.00 1.29 7.34
CA HIS A 26 6.83 0.48 8.24
C HIS A 26 7.47 -0.68 7.46
N GLN A 27 8.69 -1.05 7.84
CA GLN A 27 9.44 -2.07 7.12
C GLN A 27 9.27 -3.45 7.75
N LEU A 28 9.23 -4.47 6.90
CA LEU A 28 9.30 -5.87 7.23
C LEU A 28 10.27 -6.53 6.25
N ALA A 29 11.33 -7.16 6.76
CA ALA A 29 12.38 -7.77 5.94
C ALA A 29 12.95 -6.82 4.86
N GLY A 30 13.22 -5.57 5.23
CA GLY A 30 13.80 -4.55 4.35
C GLY A 30 12.83 -3.86 3.37
N LEU A 31 11.61 -4.36 3.21
CA LEU A 31 10.59 -3.76 2.35
C LEU A 31 9.49 -3.10 3.16
N THR A 32 8.87 -2.05 2.62
CA THR A 32 7.69 -1.45 3.27
C THR A 32 6.51 -2.40 3.22
N LEU A 33 5.59 -2.31 4.20
CA LEU A 33 4.37 -3.13 4.20
C LEU A 33 3.55 -2.95 2.92
N ILE A 34 3.48 -1.74 2.34
CA ILE A 34 2.79 -1.52 1.06
C ILE A 34 3.50 -2.18 -0.11
N GLU A 35 4.84 -2.18 -0.10
CA GLU A 35 5.62 -2.81 -1.16
C GLU A 35 5.42 -4.32 -1.21
N HIS A 36 5.28 -4.98 -0.05
CA HIS A 36 4.89 -6.39 -0.01
C HIS A 36 3.56 -6.65 -0.74
N VAL A 37 2.56 -5.79 -0.52
CA VAL A 37 1.24 -5.93 -1.17
C VAL A 37 1.32 -5.66 -2.67
N ILE A 38 2.06 -4.64 -3.09
CA ILE A 38 2.29 -4.32 -4.51
C ILE A 38 3.01 -5.50 -5.18
N ARG A 39 4.07 -6.03 -4.59
CA ARG A 39 4.81 -7.17 -5.15
C ARG A 39 3.93 -8.41 -5.27
N ALA A 40 3.09 -8.67 -4.27
CA ALA A 40 2.14 -9.77 -4.31
C ALA A 40 1.06 -9.60 -5.40
N SER A 41 0.76 -8.37 -5.83
CA SER A 41 -0.24 -8.10 -6.87
C SER A 41 0.31 -8.27 -8.30
N ILE A 42 1.63 -8.14 -8.51
CA ILE A 42 2.27 -8.21 -9.84
C ILE A 42 1.90 -9.48 -10.62
N PRO A 43 1.99 -10.71 -10.05
CA PRO A 43 1.70 -11.93 -10.80
C PRO A 43 0.25 -12.04 -11.28
N LEU A 44 -0.66 -11.25 -10.70
CA LEU A 44 -2.07 -11.24 -11.06
C LEU A 44 -2.37 -10.54 -12.39
N LYS A 45 -1.38 -9.85 -12.99
CA LYS A 45 -1.50 -9.20 -14.32
C LYS A 45 -2.77 -8.37 -14.47
N ALA A 46 -3.05 -7.52 -13.46
CA ALA A 46 -4.19 -6.63 -13.48
C ALA A 46 -4.00 -5.49 -14.48
N THR A 47 -5.07 -5.09 -15.17
CA THR A 47 -5.13 -3.93 -16.07
C THR A 47 -4.74 -2.65 -15.32
N THR A 48 -5.17 -2.51 -14.07
CA THR A 48 -4.71 -1.42 -13.18
C THR A 48 -4.48 -1.90 -11.75
N THR A 49 -3.53 -1.27 -11.07
CA THR A 49 -3.33 -1.39 -9.62
C THR A 49 -3.33 0.02 -9.03
N THR A 50 -4.34 0.32 -8.22
CA THR A 50 -4.54 1.65 -7.61
C THR A 50 -4.36 1.57 -6.11
N VAL A 51 -3.52 2.43 -5.55
CA VAL A 51 -3.34 2.56 -4.10
C VAL A 51 -4.19 3.72 -3.58
N VAL A 52 -5.09 3.44 -2.65
CA VAL A 52 -5.93 4.46 -2.02
C VAL A 52 -5.24 4.97 -0.76
N LEU A 53 -4.84 6.24 -0.79
CA LEU A 53 -4.18 6.92 0.32
C LEU A 53 -5.14 7.85 1.05
N GLY A 54 -5.00 7.91 2.38
CA GLY A 54 -5.77 8.80 3.26
C GLY A 54 -4.99 10.06 3.60
N HIS A 55 -5.17 10.55 4.82
CA HIS A 55 -4.49 11.75 5.37
C HIS A 55 -2.95 11.73 5.29
N GLN A 56 -2.34 10.57 5.03
CA GLN A 56 -0.89 10.37 4.97
C GLN A 56 -0.32 10.43 3.54
N ARG A 57 -1.12 10.90 2.57
CA ARG A 57 -0.73 11.02 1.15
C ARG A 57 0.62 11.70 0.88
N PRO A 58 1.01 12.80 1.57
CA PRO A 58 2.29 13.46 1.31
C PRO A 58 3.51 12.58 1.60
N LEU A 59 3.42 11.68 2.58
CA LEU A 59 4.54 10.85 3.04
C LEU A 59 4.72 9.57 2.21
N VAL A 60 3.67 9.13 1.50
CA VAL A 60 3.66 7.87 0.73
C VAL A 60 3.92 8.09 -0.76
N SER A 61 3.74 9.31 -1.26
CA SER A 61 3.88 9.64 -2.69
C SER A 61 5.30 10.11 -3.06
N GLN A 62 6.29 9.85 -2.19
CA GLN A 62 7.70 10.17 -2.40
C GLN A 62 8.48 8.92 -2.82
#